data_AF-A0ABD8B691-F1
#
_entry.id   AF-A0ABD8B691-F1
#
_cell.length_a   1.000
_cell.length_b   1.000
_cell.length_c   1.000
_cell.angle_alpha   90.00
_cell.angle_beta   90.00
_cell.angle_gamma   90.00
#
_symmetry.space_group_name_H-M   'P 1'
#
loop_
_entity.id
_entity.type
_entity.pdbx_description
1 polymer ?
#
loop_
_entity_poly.entity_id
_entity_poly.type
_entity_poly.pdbx_seq_one_letter_code
_entity_poly.pdbx_strand_id
1 'polypeptide(L)'
;MWWPRLGVPPTPLRQWGSTGRGIALEDLTGIRERVRLRKPQRATHSSWAFAQLGSFVGYKARKAGVPVVHVDPAYTSRTCAECGHVDKANRVSQAWFACRNCGFVDHADRNGSRNIRARAWELWRRGPRQRPPPRPGNREQGWTQTQHHRQ
;
A
#
# COMPACT_ATOMS: atom_id res chain seq x y z
N MET A 1 -5.88 -25.71 12.88
CA MET A 1 -5.85 -25.52 11.41
C MET A 1 -7.20 -24.89 11.05
N TRP A 2 -7.39 -23.64 10.63
CA TRP A 2 -6.59 -22.69 9.86
C TRP A 2 -7.11 -21.27 10.19
N TRP A 3 -6.21 -20.33 10.47
CA TRP A 3 -6.54 -18.90 10.51
C TRP A 3 -6.77 -18.43 9.06
N PRO A 4 -7.93 -17.87 8.67
CA PRO A 4 -8.08 -17.31 7.35
C PRO A 4 -7.39 -15.93 7.32
N ARG A 5 -6.44 -15.83 6.37
CA ARG A 5 -6.04 -14.64 5.60
C ARG A 5 -6.51 -13.30 6.19
N LEU A 6 -5.55 -12.51 6.66
CA LEU A 6 -5.71 -11.12 7.12
C LEU A 6 -6.27 -10.22 6.00
N GLY A 7 -7.56 -10.35 5.70
CA GLY A 7 -8.37 -9.24 5.25
C GLY A 7 -8.67 -8.43 6.50
N VAL A 8 -7.84 -7.43 6.79
CA VAL A 8 -8.20 -6.43 7.81
C VAL A 8 -9.43 -5.71 7.24
N PRO A 9 -10.65 -5.93 7.78
CA PRO A 9 -11.80 -5.17 7.34
C PRO A 9 -11.51 -3.69 7.65
N PRO A 10 -11.93 -2.73 6.80
CA PRO A 10 -11.89 -1.33 7.20
C PRO A 10 -12.75 -1.21 8.45
N THR A 11 -12.11 -1.01 9.61
CA THR A 11 -12.82 -0.78 10.86
C THR A 11 -13.73 0.42 10.65
N PRO A 12 -15.04 0.33 10.90
CA PRO A 12 -15.95 1.43 10.65
C PRO A 12 -15.43 2.69 11.37
N LEU A 13 -15.34 3.78 10.62
CA LEU A 13 -14.75 5.08 11.02
C LEU A 13 -15.43 5.74 12.24
N ARG A 14 -16.44 5.08 12.83
CA ARG A 14 -17.33 5.62 13.86
C ARG A 14 -16.81 5.54 15.30
N GLN A 15 -15.61 4.99 15.53
CA GLN A 15 -15.09 4.73 16.89
C GLN A 15 -13.75 5.45 17.19
N TRP A 16 -13.26 6.27 16.28
CA TRP A 16 -11.96 6.93 16.45
C TRP A 16 -12.19 8.33 17.03
N GLY A 17 -11.58 8.61 18.19
CA GLY A 17 -11.66 9.92 18.84
C GLY A 17 -11.29 11.04 17.86
N SER A 18 -12.04 12.14 17.91
CA SER A 18 -12.04 13.30 17.00
C SER A 18 -10.74 14.14 16.98
N THR A 19 -9.58 13.52 17.16
CA THR A 19 -8.29 14.21 17.30
C THR A 19 -7.81 14.89 16.01
N GLY A 20 -8.47 14.63 14.87
CA GLY A 20 -8.10 15.16 13.54
C GLY A 20 -6.73 14.67 13.04
N ARG A 21 -6.13 13.69 13.71
CA ARG A 21 -4.76 13.20 13.47
C ARG A 21 -4.80 11.69 13.22
N GLY A 22 -3.89 11.22 12.38
CA GLY A 22 -3.77 9.81 12.01
C GLY A 22 -2.38 9.49 11.49
N ILE A 23 -2.08 8.20 11.39
CA ILE A 23 -0.80 7.68 10.89
C ILE A 23 -1.02 7.14 9.48
N ALA A 24 -0.10 7.45 8.58
CA ALA A 24 -0.10 6.94 7.22
C ALA A 24 1.09 5.99 7.02
N LEU A 25 0.83 4.80 6.50
CA LEU A 25 1.84 3.79 6.16
C LEU A 25 1.68 3.37 4.71
N GLU A 26 2.77 3.01 4.06
CA GLU A 26 2.70 2.35 2.75
C GLU A 26 2.23 0.90 2.89
N ASP A 27 1.42 0.43 1.95
CA ASP A 27 1.11 -0.98 1.81
C ASP A 27 2.26 -1.70 1.09
N LEU A 28 3.15 -2.29 1.88
CA LEU A 28 4.28 -3.07 1.38
C LEU A 28 3.91 -4.55 1.14
N THR A 29 2.63 -4.91 1.19
CA THR A 29 2.16 -6.26 0.84
C THR A 29 2.59 -6.60 -0.60
N GLY A 30 3.06 -7.82 -0.81
CA GLY A 30 3.46 -8.29 -2.14
C GLY A 30 4.76 -7.70 -2.68
N ILE A 31 5.54 -6.95 -1.86
CA ILE A 31 6.76 -6.29 -2.35
C ILE A 31 7.85 -7.29 -2.76
N ARG A 32 7.88 -8.47 -2.14
CA ARG A 32 8.89 -9.52 -2.39
C ARG A 32 8.70 -10.16 -3.76
N GLU A 33 7.47 -10.23 -4.22
CA GLU A 33 7.04 -10.82 -5.48
C GLU A 33 7.25 -9.85 -6.65
N ARG A 34 7.03 -8.55 -6.42
CA ARG A 34 7.03 -7.53 -7.47
C ARG A 34 8.39 -6.85 -7.69
N VAL A 35 9.32 -6.90 -6.73
CA VAL A 35 10.64 -6.26 -6.85
C VAL A 35 11.73 -7.31 -7.06
N ARG A 36 12.40 -7.27 -8.22
CA ARG A 36 13.61 -8.08 -8.47
C ARG A 36 14.85 -7.36 -7.91
N LEU A 37 15.37 -7.88 -6.80
CA LEU A 37 16.54 -7.33 -6.12
C LEU A 37 17.83 -8.04 -6.54
N ARG A 38 18.92 -7.27 -6.61
CA ARG A 38 20.28 -7.84 -6.74
C ARG A 38 20.64 -8.63 -5.48
N LYS A 39 21.53 -9.61 -5.60
CA LYS A 39 21.95 -10.49 -4.49
C LYS A 39 22.23 -9.76 -3.15
N PRO A 40 23.00 -8.64 -3.11
CA PRO A 40 23.27 -7.96 -1.85
C PRO A 40 22.05 -7.25 -1.25
N GLN A 41 21.16 -6.71 -2.09
CA GLN A 41 19.95 -6.01 -1.62
C GLN A 41 18.88 -6.97 -1.08
N ARG A 42 18.93 -8.26 -1.48
CA ARG A 42 17.99 -9.28 -1.02
C ARG A 42 18.11 -9.54 0.47
N ALA A 43 19.34 -9.57 1.01
CA ALA A 43 19.58 -9.75 2.44
C ALA A 43 18.94 -8.62 3.25
N THR A 44 19.22 -7.35 2.91
CA THR A 44 18.62 -6.17 3.56
C THR A 44 17.09 -6.17 3.49
N HIS A 45 16.51 -6.52 2.35
CA HIS A 45 15.05 -6.61 2.21
C HIS A 45 14.42 -7.81 2.93
N SER A 46 15.20 -8.86 3.21
CA SER A 46 14.73 -10.06 3.92
C SER A 46 15.03 -10.01 5.42
N SER A 47 16.01 -9.19 5.83
CA SER A 47 16.46 -9.02 7.20
C SER A 47 15.69 -7.96 7.96
N TRP A 48 14.79 -7.20 7.32
CA TRP A 48 14.16 -6.05 7.96
C TRP A 48 12.66 -6.15 8.24
N ALA A 49 12.38 -5.72 9.47
CA ALA A 49 11.17 -5.74 10.25
C ALA A 49 10.05 -4.82 9.73
N PHE A 50 9.94 -4.51 8.44
CA PHE A 50 8.87 -3.60 7.96
C PHE A 50 7.47 -4.12 8.29
N ALA A 51 7.24 -5.42 8.11
CA ALA A 51 5.99 -6.07 8.50
C ALA A 51 5.79 -6.06 10.03
N GLN A 52 6.86 -6.26 10.80
CA GLN A 52 6.81 -6.27 12.27
C GLN A 52 6.58 -4.85 12.83
N LEU A 53 7.27 -3.84 12.30
CA LEU A 53 7.08 -2.44 12.60
C LEU A 53 5.65 -2.00 12.24
N GLY A 54 5.17 -2.34 11.04
CA GLY A 54 3.80 -2.08 10.64
C GLY A 54 2.77 -2.73 11.58
N SER A 55 3.03 -3.97 12.00
CA SER A 55 2.21 -4.66 13.00
C SER A 55 2.24 -3.95 14.36
N PHE A 56 3.42 -3.50 14.80
CA PHE A 56 3.60 -2.80 16.06
C PHE A 56 2.92 -1.43 16.08
N VAL A 57 3.08 -0.65 15.01
CA VAL A 57 2.38 0.60 14.81
C VAL A 57 0.88 0.35 14.79
N GLY A 58 0.41 -0.63 14.02
CA GLY A 58 -1.00 -0.97 13.91
C GLY A 58 -1.67 -1.30 15.25
N TYR A 59 -1.08 -2.20 16.05
CA TYR A 59 -1.69 -2.57 17.33
C TYR A 59 -1.63 -1.43 18.36
N LYS A 60 -0.53 -0.66 18.40
CA LYS A 60 -0.39 0.47 19.35
C LYS A 60 -1.32 1.62 18.99
N ALA A 61 -1.42 1.94 17.70
CA ALA A 61 -2.33 2.96 17.20
C ALA A 61 -3.79 2.58 17.49
N ARG A 62 -4.17 1.32 17.25
CA ARG A 62 -5.49 0.79 17.65
C ARG A 62 -5.73 0.92 19.16
N LYS A 63 -4.76 0.58 20.00
CA LYS A 63 -4.87 0.72 21.47
C LYS A 63 -5.07 2.18 21.89
N ALA A 64 -4.48 3.13 21.16
CA ALA A 64 -4.59 4.56 21.41
C ALA A 64 -5.78 5.23 20.70
N GLY A 65 -6.60 4.49 19.93
CA GLY A 65 -7.66 5.07 19.12
C GLY A 65 -7.14 6.00 18.01
N VAL A 66 -5.89 5.82 17.57
CA VAL A 66 -5.25 6.57 16.48
C VAL A 66 -5.38 5.79 15.17
N PRO A 67 -5.99 6.38 14.15
CA PRO A 67 -6.29 5.66 12.93
C PRO A 67 -5.07 5.53 12.02
N VAL A 68 -4.97 4.38 11.35
CA VAL A 68 -3.86 4.05 10.44
C VAL A 68 -4.41 3.86 9.04
N VAL A 69 -3.92 4.67 8.09
CA VAL A 69 -4.28 4.58 6.67
C VAL A 69 -3.13 3.95 5.90
N HIS A 70 -3.42 2.88 5.16
CA HIS A 70 -2.48 2.27 4.25
C HIS A 70 -2.64 2.87 2.86
N VAL A 71 -1.54 3.31 2.24
CA VAL A 71 -1.51 3.92 0.90
C VAL A 71 -0.70 3.07 -0.07
N ASP A 72 -1.03 3.14 -1.35
CA ASP A 72 -0.23 2.51 -2.39
C ASP A 72 1.19 3.13 -2.41
N PRO A 73 2.28 2.34 -2.27
CA PRO A 73 3.66 2.82 -2.35
C PRO A 73 4.09 3.25 -3.76
N ALA A 74 3.32 2.97 -4.81
CA ALA A 74 3.74 3.23 -6.18
C ALA A 74 4.06 4.72 -6.41
N TYR A 75 5.28 5.00 -6.87
CA TYR A 75 5.76 6.32 -7.25
C TYR A 75 5.83 7.38 -6.13
N THR A 76 5.60 7.03 -4.86
CA THR A 76 5.67 7.97 -3.71
C THR A 76 7.05 8.63 -3.59
N SER A 77 8.12 7.91 -3.93
CA SER A 77 9.50 8.40 -3.91
C SER A 77 9.94 9.19 -5.15
N ARG A 78 9.10 9.22 -6.20
CA ARG A 78 9.38 9.90 -7.49
C ARG A 78 8.49 11.11 -7.73
N THR A 79 7.36 11.17 -7.04
CA THR A 79 6.40 12.27 -7.12
C THR A 79 6.95 13.48 -6.38
N CYS A 80 6.88 14.67 -6.98
CA CYS A 80 7.15 15.91 -6.27
C CYS A 80 5.96 16.27 -5.37
N ALA A 81 6.20 16.45 -4.07
CA ALA A 81 5.16 16.84 -3.12
C ALA A 81 4.66 18.28 -3.28
N GLU A 82 5.32 19.08 -4.12
CA GLU A 82 4.96 20.47 -4.40
C GLU A 82 4.07 20.59 -5.65
N CYS A 83 4.49 20.00 -6.77
CA CYS A 83 3.78 20.13 -8.05
C CYS A 83 3.13 18.83 -8.58
N GLY A 84 3.34 17.70 -7.92
CA GLY A 84 2.80 16.40 -8.35
C GLY A 84 3.52 15.74 -9.53
N HIS A 85 4.53 16.38 -10.13
CA HIS A 85 5.29 15.81 -11.25
C HIS A 85 6.01 14.51 -10.84
N VAL A 86 5.89 13.46 -11.66
CA VAL A 86 6.47 12.14 -11.41
C VAL A 86 7.58 11.86 -12.40
N ASP A 87 8.81 11.74 -11.91
CA ASP A 87 9.96 11.36 -12.71
C ASP A 87 10.92 10.48 -11.89
N LYS A 88 11.54 9.50 -12.52
CA LYS A 88 12.63 8.72 -11.94
C LYS A 88 13.83 9.60 -11.59
N ALA A 89 14.15 10.59 -12.41
CA ALA A 89 15.28 11.50 -12.25
C ALA A 89 15.06 12.56 -11.15
N ASN A 90 13.86 12.61 -10.55
CA ASN A 90 13.60 13.49 -9.40
C ASN A 90 14.34 13.00 -8.14
N ARG A 91 14.49 11.68 -7.97
CA ARG A 91 15.27 11.11 -6.86
C ARG A 91 16.72 10.96 -7.29
N VAL A 92 17.55 11.92 -6.88
CA VAL A 92 18.97 12.00 -7.27
C VAL A 92 19.81 11.02 -6.47
N SER A 93 19.54 10.88 -5.18
CA SER A 93 20.23 9.92 -4.31
C SER A 93 19.27 9.36 -3.24
N GLN A 94 19.79 8.58 -2.27
CA GLN A 94 18.97 8.12 -1.16
C GLN A 94 18.42 9.31 -0.36
N ALA A 95 19.25 10.32 -0.11
CA ALA A 95 18.95 11.49 0.70
C ALA A 95 18.44 12.69 -0.11
N TRP A 96 18.80 12.81 -1.39
CA TRP A 96 18.53 14.02 -2.18
C TRP A 96 17.39 13.87 -3.19
N PHE A 97 16.48 14.84 -3.19
CA PHE A 97 15.39 14.97 -4.17
C PHE A 97 15.42 16.36 -4.81
N ALA A 98 15.29 16.40 -6.13
CA ALA A 98 15.20 17.63 -6.92
C ALA A 98 14.20 17.46 -8.06
N CYS A 99 13.09 18.19 -8.02
CA CYS A 99 12.05 18.10 -9.04
C CYS A 99 12.52 18.71 -10.37
N ARG A 100 12.43 17.92 -11.45
CA ARG A 100 12.80 18.35 -12.80
C ARG A 100 11.80 19.30 -13.46
N ASN A 101 10.62 19.45 -12.88
CA ASN A 101 9.56 20.30 -13.42
C ASN A 101 9.51 21.68 -12.75
N CYS A 102 9.42 21.73 -11.41
CA CYS A 102 9.28 22.99 -10.68
C CYS A 102 10.54 23.44 -9.93
N GLY A 103 11.65 22.68 -9.99
CA GLY A 103 12.89 23.02 -9.30
C GLY A 103 12.86 22.82 -7.78
N PHE A 104 11.78 22.31 -7.20
CA PHE A 104 11.69 22.03 -5.76
C PHE A 104 12.77 21.03 -5.30
N VAL A 105 13.45 21.35 -4.20
CA VAL A 105 14.53 20.54 -3.64
C VAL A 105 14.26 20.25 -2.16
N ASP A 106 14.48 19.00 -1.74
CA ASP A 106 14.28 18.57 -0.36
C ASP A 106 15.02 17.26 -0.05
N HIS A 107 15.01 16.84 1.21
CA HIS A 107 15.37 15.47 1.56
C HIS A 107 14.36 14.48 0.95
N ALA A 108 14.84 13.41 0.32
CA ALA A 108 13.98 12.46 -0.41
C ALA A 108 12.95 11.79 0.51
N ASP A 109 13.33 11.48 1.75
CA ASP A 109 12.39 10.88 2.71
C ASP A 109 11.34 11.89 3.20
N ARG A 110 11.69 13.18 3.34
CA ARG A 110 10.72 14.24 3.69
C ARG A 110 9.70 14.45 2.58
N ASN A 111 10.15 14.51 1.32
CA ASN A 111 9.27 14.55 0.15
C ASN A 111 8.38 13.30 0.10
N GLY A 112 8.94 12.11 0.31
CA GLY A 112 8.20 10.85 0.39
C GLY A 112 7.11 10.86 1.47
N SER A 113 7.43 11.31 2.69
CA SER A 113 6.46 11.45 3.78
C SER A 113 5.33 12.43 3.44
N ARG A 114 5.63 13.55 2.77
CA ARG A 114 4.61 14.50 2.30
C ARG A 114 3.65 13.84 1.30
N ASN A 115 4.16 13.05 0.36
CA ASN A 115 3.35 12.32 -0.61
C ASN A 115 2.46 11.26 0.06
N ILE A 116 3.02 10.48 0.99
CA ILE A 116 2.29 9.47 1.77
C ILE A 116 1.15 10.13 2.56
N ARG A 117 1.45 11.25 3.25
CA ARG A 117 0.46 12.04 3.99
C ARG A 117 -0.67 12.52 3.07
N ALA A 118 -0.34 13.09 1.91
CA ALA A 118 -1.33 13.61 0.98
C ALA A 118 -2.27 12.50 0.45
N ARG A 119 -1.71 11.33 0.09
CA ARG A 119 -2.51 10.18 -0.34
C ARG A 119 -3.40 9.64 0.78
N ALA A 120 -2.87 9.53 1.99
CA ALA A 120 -3.63 9.07 3.14
C ALA A 120 -4.78 10.02 3.48
N TRP A 121 -4.53 11.33 3.40
CA TRP A 121 -5.55 12.35 3.59
C TRP A 121 -6.68 12.24 2.56
N GLU A 122 -6.34 11.98 1.30
CA GLU A 122 -7.34 11.80 0.25
C GLU A 122 -8.18 10.52 0.48
N LEU A 123 -7.55 9.41 0.86
CA LEU A 123 -8.26 8.17 1.21
C LEU A 123 -9.14 8.35 2.45
N TRP A 124 -8.64 9.09 3.45
CA TRP A 124 -9.39 9.44 4.65
C TRP A 124 -10.66 10.20 4.30
N ARG A 125 -10.53 11.25 3.48
CA ARG A 125 -11.64 12.12 3.07
C ARG A 125 -12.67 11.39 2.22
N ARG A 126 -12.24 10.49 1.34
CA ARG A 126 -13.13 9.73 0.44
C ARG A 126 -13.93 8.65 1.16
N GLY A 127 -13.49 8.20 2.33
CA GLY A 127 -14.07 7.04 3.01
C GLY A 127 -13.79 5.71 2.28
N PRO A 128 -14.24 4.57 2.83
CA PRO A 128 -14.02 3.27 2.22
C PRO A 128 -14.70 3.20 0.84
N ARG A 129 -13.90 3.04 -0.22
CA ARG A 129 -14.44 2.64 -1.54
C ARG A 129 -14.98 1.22 -1.40
N GLN A 130 -16.26 1.01 -1.73
CA GLN A 130 -16.75 -0.36 -1.91
C GLN A 130 -15.90 -1.01 -3.01
N ARG A 131 -15.20 -2.09 -2.68
CA ARG A 131 -14.55 -2.90 -3.72
C ARG A 131 -15.69 -3.52 -4.54
N PRO A 132 -15.76 -3.30 -5.87
CA PRO A 132 -16.74 -4.01 -6.68
C PRO A 132 -16.52 -5.52 -6.45
N PRO A 133 -17.60 -6.33 -6.37
CA PRO A 133 -17.47 -7.76 -6.14
C PRO A 133 -16.52 -8.35 -7.20
N PRO A 134 -15.69 -9.33 -6.82
CA PRO A 134 -14.85 -10.01 -7.81
C PRO A 134 -15.75 -10.50 -8.94
N ARG A 135 -15.38 -10.19 -10.19
CA ARG A 135 -16.10 -10.69 -11.36
C ARG A 135 -16.20 -12.22 -11.22
N PRO A 136 -17.37 -12.84 -11.42
CA PRO A 136 -17.46 -14.30 -11.39
C PRO A 136 -16.48 -14.84 -12.42
N GLY A 137 -15.48 -15.56 -11.94
CA GLY A 137 -14.51 -16.23 -12.81
C GLY A 137 -15.26 -17.31 -13.57
N ASN A 138 -15.17 -17.28 -14.91
CA ASN A 138 -15.74 -18.31 -15.77
C ASN A 138 -15.12 -19.67 -15.38
N ARG A 139 -15.89 -20.47 -14.64
CA ARG A 139 -15.62 -21.86 -14.31
C ARG A 139 -16.93 -22.59 -14.60
N GLU A 140 -17.15 -22.92 -15.86
CA GLU A 140 -18.03 -24.02 -16.33
C GLU A 140 -18.11 -24.02 -17.87
N GLN A 141 -17.10 -24.60 -18.52
CA GLN A 141 -17.27 -25.24 -19.84
C GLN A 141 -16.46 -26.54 -19.82
N GLY A 142 -17.08 -27.58 -19.27
CA GLY A 142 -16.45 -28.88 -19.04
C GLY A 142 -17.45 -29.95 -18.66
N TRP A 143 -18.50 -30.11 -19.46
CA TRP A 143 -19.37 -31.30 -19.45
C TRP A 143 -19.75 -31.62 -20.90
N THR A 144 -18.87 -32.29 -21.63
CA THR A 144 -19.29 -33.05 -22.81
C THR A 144 -19.99 -34.31 -22.31
N GLN A 145 -21.27 -34.40 -22.66
CA GLN A 145 -22.21 -35.48 -22.36
C GLN A 145 -21.69 -36.83 -22.89
N THR A 146 -21.38 -37.76 -21.99
CA THR A 146 -21.18 -39.18 -22.35
C THR A 146 -22.53 -39.74 -22.81
N GLN A 147 -22.68 -39.98 -24.11
CA GLN A 147 -23.80 -40.74 -24.64
C GLN A 147 -23.62 -42.22 -24.27
N HIS A 148 -24.43 -42.71 -23.34
CA HIS A 148 -24.68 -44.14 -23.19
C HIS A 148 -25.52 -44.61 -24.37
N HIS A 149 -24.88 -45.21 -25.38
CA HIS A 149 -25.56 -46.06 -26.35
C HIS A 149 -25.92 -47.39 -25.67
N ARG A 150 -27.23 -47.60 -25.50
CA ARG A 150 -27.82 -48.94 -25.38
C ARG A 150 -27.77 -49.61 -26.76
N GLN A 151 -27.21 -50.81 -26.81
CA GLN A 151 -27.73 -51.94 -27.57
C GLN A 151 -27.67 -53.15 -26.63
#